data_AF-A0A7C3VU99-F1
#
_entry.id   AF-A0A7C3VU99-F1
#
_cell.length_a   1.000
_cell.length_b   1.000
_cell.length_c   1.000
_cell.angle_alpha   90.00
_cell.angle_beta   90.00
_cell.angle_gamma   90.00
#
_symmetry.space_group_name_H-M   'P 1'
#
loop_
_entity.id
_entity.type
_entity.pdbx_description
1 polymer ?
#
loop_
_entity_poly.entity_id
_entity_poly.type
_entity_poly.pdbx_seq_one_letter_code
_entity_poly.pdbx_strand_id
1 'polypeptide(L)'
;SKQYPMPKILKTVDVLINACCFKTHEYAGVTLCLKNLGIGLPSQRVVGACKFGLPHQHVAEVHVDVNYIAQKLVPRQFHIIDALYAGTWVPVAPYFLSGLIIASRDPVACDAIGTACMNLNPRNIGTTRLAAQYGLGKMEYDEIEVVGVPLEEAIIQDFPRHPYKARKWPWTPDMYGKVTNWDQYYRHPLYGVPNYPRW
;
A
#
# COMPACT_ATOMS: atom_id res chain seq x y z
N SER A 1 20.83 8.22 -8.15
CA SER A 1 21.54 7.05 -7.62
C SER A 1 21.58 5.96 -8.70
N LYS A 2 22.62 5.13 -8.77
CA LYS A 2 22.71 4.04 -9.76
C LYS A 2 21.80 2.84 -9.41
N GLN A 3 21.28 2.77 -8.18
CA GLN A 3 20.45 1.67 -7.68
C GLN A 3 18.98 1.77 -8.09
N TYR A 4 18.40 2.98 -8.17
CA TYR A 4 17.00 3.20 -8.55
C TYR A 4 16.91 4.09 -9.80
N PRO A 5 16.84 3.50 -11.01
CA PRO A 5 16.79 4.25 -12.26
C PRO A 5 15.41 4.90 -12.44
N MET A 6 15.34 6.21 -12.19
CA MET A 6 14.11 6.99 -12.32
C MET A 6 13.93 7.61 -13.71
N PRO A 7 12.69 7.79 -14.20
CA PRO A 7 12.42 8.49 -15.44
C PRO A 7 12.89 9.94 -15.38
N LYS A 8 13.60 10.40 -16.42
CA LYS A 8 14.14 11.78 -16.47
C LYS A 8 13.05 12.86 -16.39
N ILE A 9 11.85 12.55 -16.90
CA ILE A 9 10.69 13.45 -16.90
C ILE A 9 10.25 13.88 -15.50
N LEU A 10 10.53 13.08 -14.46
CA LEU A 10 10.23 13.45 -13.07
C LEU A 10 10.99 14.70 -12.59
N LYS A 11 12.02 15.15 -13.32
CA LYS A 11 12.75 16.38 -12.99
C LYS A 11 12.11 17.65 -13.54
N THR A 12 11.14 17.51 -14.44
CA THR A 12 10.61 18.63 -15.23
C THR A 12 9.09 18.80 -15.10
N VAL A 13 8.40 17.87 -14.43
CA VAL A 13 6.95 17.96 -14.23
C VAL A 13 6.62 18.75 -12.97
N ASP A 14 5.53 19.51 -13.02
CA ASP A 14 5.07 20.31 -11.88
C ASP A 14 4.34 19.47 -10.82
N VAL A 15 3.65 18.42 -11.28
CA VAL A 15 2.80 17.54 -10.46
C VAL A 15 2.93 16.11 -10.95
N LEU A 16 3.01 15.15 -10.01
CA LEU A 16 2.92 13.72 -10.28
C LEU A 16 1.57 13.18 -9.79
N ILE A 17 0.77 12.66 -10.72
CA ILE A 17 -0.51 12.02 -10.41
C ILE A 17 -0.33 10.50 -10.47
N ASN A 18 -0.64 9.82 -9.37
CA ASN A 18 -0.47 8.38 -9.20
C ASN A 18 -1.83 7.69 -9.13
N ALA A 19 -2.23 7.00 -10.20
CA ALA A 19 -3.44 6.18 -10.21
C ALA A 19 -3.09 4.69 -10.09
N CYS A 20 -3.69 3.99 -9.12
CA CYS A 20 -3.38 2.58 -8.84
C CYS A 20 -4.64 1.74 -8.61
N CYS A 21 -4.52 0.43 -8.83
CA CYS A 21 -5.59 -0.54 -8.58
C CYS A 21 -5.82 -0.75 -7.08
N PHE A 22 -7.06 -1.04 -6.68
CA PHE A 22 -7.42 -1.49 -5.34
C PHE A 22 -7.38 -3.03 -5.24
N LYS A 23 -6.25 -3.61 -4.79
CA LYS A 23 -6.17 -5.08 -4.61
C LYS A 23 -5.21 -5.55 -3.54
N THR A 24 -5.42 -6.76 -3.02
CA THR A 24 -4.40 -7.48 -2.23
C THR A 24 -3.30 -8.05 -3.14
N HIS A 25 -2.13 -8.35 -2.58
CA HIS A 25 -0.99 -8.88 -3.32
C HIS A 25 -0.09 -9.80 -2.50
N GLU A 26 0.42 -10.87 -3.11
CA GLU A 26 1.13 -11.97 -2.44
C GLU A 26 2.51 -11.61 -1.83
N TYR A 27 3.16 -10.54 -2.27
CA TYR A 27 4.45 -10.12 -1.69
C TYR A 27 4.34 -8.83 -0.86
N ALA A 28 3.81 -7.77 -1.45
CA ALA A 28 3.63 -6.48 -0.77
C ALA A 28 2.43 -6.38 0.20
N GLY A 29 1.60 -7.42 0.32
CA GLY A 29 0.33 -7.39 1.06
C GLY A 29 -0.82 -6.71 0.30
N VAL A 30 -0.59 -5.49 -0.19
CA VAL A 30 -1.55 -4.74 -1.01
C VAL A 30 -0.88 -4.16 -2.27
N THR A 31 -1.68 -3.88 -3.28
CA THR A 31 -1.33 -3.00 -4.40
C THR A 31 -2.19 -1.77 -4.25
N LEU A 32 -1.54 -0.65 -3.95
CA LEU A 32 -2.10 0.68 -3.79
C LEU A 32 -1.02 1.69 -4.24
N CYS A 33 -1.03 2.91 -3.71
CA CYS A 33 -0.23 4.02 -4.20
C CYS A 33 1.28 3.80 -4.01
N LEU A 34 1.72 3.38 -2.83
CA LEU A 34 3.15 3.25 -2.52
C LEU A 34 3.80 2.17 -3.39
N LYS A 35 3.14 1.02 -3.56
CA LYS A 35 3.63 -0.04 -4.45
C LYS A 35 3.61 0.40 -5.91
N ASN A 36 2.58 1.14 -6.34
CA ASN A 36 2.47 1.57 -7.73
C ASN A 36 3.67 2.43 -8.15
N LEU A 37 4.08 3.39 -7.31
CA LEU A 37 5.31 4.15 -7.56
C LEU A 37 6.56 3.30 -7.36
N GLY A 38 6.61 2.51 -6.28
CA GLY A 38 7.75 1.68 -5.90
C GLY A 38 8.21 0.72 -6.99
N ILE A 39 7.26 0.15 -7.72
CA ILE A 39 7.54 -0.79 -8.81
C ILE A 39 7.37 -0.15 -10.19
N GLY A 40 6.48 0.82 -10.34
CA GLY A 40 6.13 1.43 -11.62
C GLY A 40 7.18 2.41 -12.14
N LEU A 41 7.79 3.21 -11.26
CA LEU A 41 8.79 4.21 -11.68
C LEU A 41 10.12 3.61 -12.14
N PRO A 42 10.72 2.61 -11.46
CA PRO A 42 11.99 2.04 -11.90
C PRO A 42 11.91 1.45 -13.31
N SER A 43 12.81 1.90 -14.20
CA SER A 43 12.79 1.52 -15.61
C SER A 43 12.95 0.01 -15.83
N GLN A 44 11.97 -0.62 -16.50
CA GLN A 44 12.02 -2.04 -16.87
C GLN A 44 13.27 -2.40 -17.70
N ARG A 45 13.81 -1.44 -18.46
CA ARG A 45 15.05 -1.65 -19.22
C ARG A 45 16.26 -1.96 -18.32
N VAL A 46 16.21 -1.50 -17.08
CA VAL A 46 17.29 -1.66 -16.11
C VAL A 46 16.97 -2.76 -15.10
N VAL A 47 15.72 -2.83 -14.62
CA VAL A 47 15.31 -3.80 -13.59
C VAL A 47 14.72 -5.10 -14.16
N GLY A 48 14.61 -5.22 -15.49
CA GLY A 48 14.12 -6.42 -16.18
C GLY A 48 12.60 -6.63 -16.14
N ALA A 49 12.16 -7.65 -16.90
CA ALA A 49 10.78 -8.12 -16.91
C ALA A 49 10.38 -8.70 -15.54
N CYS A 50 9.11 -8.57 -15.18
CA CYS A 50 8.58 -8.89 -13.84
C CYS A 50 9.33 -8.20 -12.67
N LYS A 51 10.23 -7.25 -12.98
CA LYS A 51 10.98 -6.42 -12.04
C LYS A 51 11.97 -7.21 -11.17
N PHE A 52 12.43 -8.37 -11.65
CA PHE A 52 13.39 -9.27 -10.96
C PHE A 52 14.72 -8.61 -10.57
N GLY A 53 15.11 -7.51 -11.21
CA GLY A 53 16.29 -6.72 -10.85
C GLY A 53 16.10 -5.86 -9.59
N LEU A 54 14.89 -5.82 -9.01
CA LEU A 54 14.67 -5.22 -7.70
C LEU A 54 14.96 -6.24 -6.58
N PRO A 55 15.49 -5.79 -5.43
CA PRO A 55 15.66 -6.66 -4.25
C PRO A 55 14.32 -7.16 -3.72
N HIS A 56 13.81 -8.27 -4.27
CA HIS A 56 12.54 -8.86 -3.85
C HIS A 56 12.55 -9.37 -2.40
N GLN A 57 13.71 -9.50 -1.75
CA GLN A 57 13.78 -9.78 -0.32
C GLN A 57 13.59 -8.53 0.57
N HIS A 58 13.60 -7.32 -0.01
CA HIS A 58 13.47 -6.03 0.69
C HIS A 58 12.41 -5.15 0.03
N VAL A 59 11.23 -5.74 -0.24
CA VAL A 59 10.16 -5.08 -1.01
C VAL A 59 9.70 -3.77 -0.36
N ALA A 60 9.57 -3.75 0.98
CA ALA A 60 9.10 -2.57 1.68
C ALA A 60 10.12 -1.43 1.59
N GLU A 61 11.40 -1.72 1.81
CA GLU A 61 12.51 -0.77 1.73
C GLU A 61 12.63 -0.20 0.33
N VAL A 62 12.59 -1.06 -0.69
CA VAL A 62 12.65 -0.65 -2.11
C VAL A 62 11.50 0.30 -2.45
N HIS A 63 10.28 -0.03 -2.02
CA HIS A 63 9.14 0.85 -2.24
C HIS A 63 9.33 2.19 -1.53
N VAL A 64 9.74 2.19 -0.26
CA VAL A 64 9.96 3.42 0.51
C VAL A 64 11.05 4.28 -0.12
N ASP A 65 12.18 3.71 -0.52
CA ASP A 65 13.28 4.42 -1.19
C ASP A 65 12.80 5.09 -2.48
N VAL A 66 12.07 4.36 -3.32
CA VAL A 66 11.56 4.90 -4.59
C VAL A 66 10.53 5.99 -4.36
N ASN A 67 9.63 5.83 -3.40
CA ASN A 67 8.66 6.88 -3.04
C ASN A 67 9.34 8.12 -2.48
N TYR A 68 10.37 7.94 -1.63
CA TYR A 68 11.17 9.04 -1.11
C TYR A 68 11.88 9.80 -2.23
N ILE A 69 12.52 9.08 -3.16
CA ILE A 69 13.14 9.70 -4.33
C ILE A 69 12.10 10.43 -5.18
N ALA A 70 10.94 9.83 -5.43
CA ALA A 70 9.85 10.45 -6.19
C ALA A 70 9.37 11.74 -5.53
N GLN A 71 9.19 11.75 -4.21
CA GLN A 71 8.78 12.94 -3.44
C GLN A 71 9.83 14.04 -3.44
N LYS A 72 11.12 13.68 -3.45
CA LYS A 72 12.20 14.68 -3.58
C LYS A 72 12.28 15.27 -4.99
N LEU A 73 12.01 14.47 -6.02
CA LEU A 73 12.01 14.93 -7.41
C LEU A 73 10.77 15.76 -7.73
N VAL A 74 9.60 15.33 -7.26
CA VAL A 74 8.31 15.99 -7.48
C VAL A 74 7.59 16.10 -6.12
N PRO A 75 7.76 17.20 -5.38
CA PRO A 75 7.12 17.37 -4.08
C PRO A 75 5.59 17.44 -4.15
N ARG A 76 5.04 17.93 -5.27
CA ARG A 76 3.59 18.02 -5.49
C ARG A 76 3.10 16.71 -6.10
N GLN A 77 2.49 15.88 -5.27
CA GLN A 77 1.92 14.61 -5.69
C GLN A 77 0.44 14.53 -5.34
N PHE A 78 -0.29 13.78 -6.15
CA PHE A 78 -1.68 13.42 -5.87
C PHE A 78 -1.88 11.94 -6.18
N HIS A 79 -2.45 11.21 -5.23
CA HIS A 79 -2.55 9.77 -5.28
C HIS A 79 -4.02 9.36 -5.29
N ILE A 80 -4.36 8.42 -6.16
CA ILE A 80 -5.72 7.97 -6.42
C ILE A 80 -5.68 6.44 -6.46
N ILE A 81 -6.43 5.83 -5.56
CA ILE A 81 -6.76 4.42 -5.61
C ILE A 81 -8.09 4.31 -6.36
N ASP A 82 -8.03 3.75 -7.56
CA ASP A 82 -9.22 3.32 -8.28
C ASP A 82 -9.74 2.04 -7.64
N ALA A 83 -10.77 2.23 -6.81
CA ALA A 83 -11.48 1.20 -6.08
C ALA A 83 -12.91 1.06 -6.62
N LEU A 84 -13.16 1.37 -7.90
CA LEU A 84 -14.43 0.99 -8.53
C LEU A 84 -14.55 -0.52 -8.52
N TYR A 85 -13.46 -1.20 -8.88
CA TYR A 85 -13.30 -2.65 -8.74
C TYR A 85 -12.17 -2.99 -7.77
N ALA A 86 -12.49 -3.83 -6.80
CA ALA A 86 -11.54 -4.46 -5.89
C ALA A 86 -11.03 -5.78 -6.50
N GLY A 87 -9.77 -6.14 -6.27
CA GLY A 87 -9.20 -7.40 -6.74
C GLY A 87 -8.32 -8.12 -5.71
N THR A 88 -7.87 -9.32 -6.04
CA THR A 88 -6.91 -10.09 -5.21
C THR A 88 -5.77 -10.71 -6.02
N TRP A 89 -4.83 -11.40 -5.35
CA TRP A 89 -3.82 -12.28 -5.99
C TRP A 89 -2.83 -11.60 -6.95
N VAL A 90 -3.02 -11.82 -8.25
CA VAL A 90 -2.17 -11.46 -9.39
C VAL A 90 -2.97 -10.54 -10.32
N PRO A 91 -2.49 -10.12 -11.51
CA PRO A 91 -3.31 -9.35 -12.45
C PRO A 91 -4.64 -10.03 -12.85
N VAL A 92 -4.80 -11.33 -12.54
CA VAL A 92 -5.90 -12.18 -12.99
C VAL A 92 -6.72 -12.67 -11.78
N ALA A 93 -7.83 -11.97 -11.51
CA ALA A 93 -9.03 -12.43 -10.81
C ALA A 93 -8.93 -12.97 -9.35
N PRO A 94 -10.06 -12.98 -8.60
CA PRO A 94 -11.35 -12.34 -8.89
C PRO A 94 -11.33 -10.82 -8.64
N TYR A 95 -12.15 -10.10 -9.41
CA TYR A 95 -12.49 -8.70 -9.17
C TYR A 95 -13.98 -8.59 -8.81
N PHE A 96 -14.34 -7.64 -7.96
CA PHE A 96 -15.72 -7.34 -7.59
C PHE A 96 -15.92 -5.83 -7.47
N LEU A 97 -17.15 -5.38 -7.71
CA LEU A 97 -17.49 -3.96 -7.62
C LEU A 97 -17.44 -3.51 -6.15
N SER A 98 -16.60 -2.54 -5.84
CA SER A 98 -16.55 -1.88 -4.52
C SER A 98 -17.11 -0.45 -4.55
N GLY A 99 -17.09 0.21 -5.72
CA GLY A 99 -17.75 1.51 -5.90
C GLY A 99 -17.10 2.69 -5.16
N LEU A 100 -15.83 2.56 -4.79
CA LEU A 100 -15.10 3.57 -4.03
C LEU A 100 -14.06 4.28 -4.91
N ILE A 101 -13.73 5.52 -4.56
CA ILE A 101 -12.51 6.19 -5.00
C ILE A 101 -11.87 6.75 -3.74
N ILE A 102 -10.58 6.46 -3.55
CA ILE A 102 -9.82 6.98 -2.41
C ILE A 102 -8.70 7.83 -2.99
N ALA A 103 -8.59 9.08 -2.55
CA ALA A 103 -7.58 9.98 -3.06
C ALA A 103 -6.99 10.86 -1.96
N SER A 104 -5.69 11.14 -2.06
CA SER A 104 -4.98 11.99 -1.11
C SER A 104 -3.72 12.59 -1.72
N ARG A 105 -3.28 13.71 -1.14
CA ARG A 105 -1.92 14.25 -1.38
C ARG A 105 -0.85 13.49 -0.61
N ASP A 106 -1.26 12.73 0.41
CA ASP A 106 -0.40 11.90 1.24
C ASP A 106 -0.53 10.42 0.79
N PRO A 107 0.53 9.81 0.25
CA PRO A 107 0.48 8.43 -0.23
C PRO A 107 0.32 7.40 0.89
N VAL A 108 0.84 7.70 2.10
CA VAL A 108 0.72 6.81 3.25
C VAL A 108 -0.70 6.83 3.79
N ALA A 109 -1.31 8.01 3.88
CA ALA A 109 -2.70 8.14 4.32
C ALA A 109 -3.65 7.46 3.31
N CYS A 110 -3.38 7.63 2.01
CA CYS A 110 -4.14 6.97 0.94
C CYS A 110 -4.07 5.44 1.09
N ASP A 111 -2.86 4.88 1.27
CA ASP A 111 -2.68 3.44 1.43
C ASP A 111 -3.23 2.93 2.76
N ALA A 112 -3.16 3.72 3.84
CA ALA A 112 -3.69 3.35 5.14
C ALA A 112 -5.22 3.22 5.10
N ILE A 113 -5.91 4.21 4.54
CA ILE A 113 -7.37 4.18 4.35
C ILE A 113 -7.77 3.08 3.37
N GLY A 114 -7.07 2.95 2.23
CA GLY A 114 -7.32 1.85 1.29
C GLY A 114 -7.16 0.47 1.94
N THR A 115 -6.13 0.28 2.75
CA THR A 115 -5.95 -0.98 3.49
C THR A 115 -7.08 -1.23 4.48
N ALA A 116 -7.52 -0.18 5.20
CA ALA A 116 -8.65 -0.27 6.11
C ALA A 116 -9.95 -0.65 5.39
N CYS A 117 -10.22 -0.07 4.22
CA CYS A 117 -11.39 -0.43 3.40
C CYS A 117 -11.39 -1.91 2.97
N MET A 118 -10.22 -2.55 2.87
CA MET A 118 -10.11 -4.01 2.65
C MET A 118 -10.29 -4.83 3.94
N ASN A 119 -10.71 -4.21 5.05
CA ASN A 119 -10.77 -4.81 6.38
C ASN A 119 -9.41 -5.38 6.85
N LEU A 120 -8.33 -4.67 6.53
CA LEU A 120 -6.96 -5.01 6.91
C LEU A 120 -6.36 -3.91 7.80
N ASN A 121 -5.35 -4.26 8.59
CA ASN A 121 -4.64 -3.31 9.43
C ASN A 121 -3.40 -2.74 8.71
N PRO A 122 -3.29 -1.43 8.47
CA PRO A 122 -2.16 -0.82 7.75
C PRO A 122 -0.83 -0.98 8.47
N ARG A 123 -0.81 -1.15 9.80
CA ARG A 123 0.42 -1.45 10.57
C ARG A 123 1.05 -2.78 10.15
N ASN A 124 0.23 -3.68 9.62
CA ASN A 124 0.70 -4.97 9.13
C ASN A 124 1.19 -4.88 7.66
N ILE A 125 0.90 -3.80 6.94
CA ILE A 125 1.44 -3.61 5.59
C ILE A 125 2.86 -3.05 5.70
N GLY A 126 3.86 -3.87 5.37
CA GLY A 126 5.27 -3.53 5.53
C GLY A 126 5.66 -2.22 4.86
N THR A 127 5.19 -2.02 3.62
CA THR A 127 5.44 -0.77 2.87
C THR A 127 4.79 0.45 3.52
N THR A 128 3.51 0.40 3.89
CA THR A 128 2.78 1.53 4.50
C THR A 128 3.37 1.91 5.86
N ARG A 129 3.60 0.92 6.73
CA ARG A 129 4.22 1.15 8.04
C ARG A 129 5.62 1.74 7.92
N LEU A 130 6.46 1.19 7.04
CA LEU A 130 7.82 1.69 6.88
C LEU A 130 7.82 3.10 6.28
N ALA A 131 6.96 3.38 5.30
CA ALA A 131 6.80 4.71 4.72
C ALA A 131 6.41 5.76 5.78
N ALA A 132 5.48 5.41 6.69
CA ALA A 132 5.11 6.25 7.82
C ALA A 132 6.29 6.51 8.77
N GLN A 133 7.04 5.45 9.12
CA GLN A 133 8.23 5.54 9.99
C GLN A 133 9.33 6.45 9.42
N TYR A 134 9.48 6.47 8.09
CA TYR A 134 10.42 7.37 7.40
C TYR A 134 9.84 8.76 7.07
N GLY A 135 8.62 9.07 7.54
CA GLY A 135 8.02 10.39 7.40
C GLY A 135 7.54 10.73 6.00
N LEU A 136 7.21 9.73 5.16
CA LEU A 136 6.60 9.98 3.85
C LEU A 136 5.14 10.43 3.93
N GLY A 137 4.49 10.22 5.08
CA GLY A 137 3.10 10.56 5.31
C GLY A 137 2.55 10.00 6.62
N LYS A 138 1.25 10.14 6.82
CA LYS A 138 0.52 9.72 8.04
C LYS A 138 -0.20 8.40 7.84
N MET A 139 -0.11 7.51 8.83
CA MET A 139 -0.76 6.19 8.81
C MET A 139 -1.83 6.07 9.89
N GLU A 140 -1.68 6.78 11.01
CA GLU A 140 -2.60 6.68 12.13
C GLU A 140 -3.89 7.46 11.83
N TYR A 141 -5.04 6.86 12.13
CA TYR A 141 -6.33 7.41 11.70
C TYR A 141 -6.71 8.71 12.40
N ASP A 142 -6.24 8.93 13.62
CA ASP A 142 -6.39 10.19 14.35
C ASP A 142 -5.58 11.34 13.72
N GLU A 143 -4.64 11.03 12.82
CA GLU A 143 -3.89 11.99 12.02
C GLU A 143 -4.43 12.16 10.59
N ILE A 144 -5.48 11.40 10.22
CA ILE A 144 -6.04 11.38 8.87
C ILE A 144 -7.50 11.86 8.90
N GLU A 145 -7.76 13.01 8.28
CA GLU A 145 -9.13 13.47 8.02
C GLU A 145 -9.69 12.76 6.78
N VAL A 146 -10.76 11.99 6.97
CA VAL A 146 -11.52 11.40 5.86
C VAL A 146 -12.69 12.30 5.51
N VAL A 147 -12.75 12.74 4.25
CA VAL A 147 -13.86 13.52 3.71
C VAL A 147 -14.67 12.68 2.73
N GLY A 148 -16.00 12.78 2.77
CA GLY A 148 -16.91 11.99 1.93
C GLY A 148 -17.52 10.81 2.68
N VAL A 149 -17.43 9.60 2.12
CA VAL A 149 -17.97 8.38 2.74
C VAL A 149 -17.20 8.09 4.05
N PRO A 150 -17.88 7.94 5.19
CA PRO A 150 -17.24 7.55 6.44
C PRO A 150 -16.47 6.23 6.29
N LEU A 151 -15.31 6.13 6.94
CA LEU A 151 -14.46 4.95 6.80
C LEU A 151 -15.19 3.67 7.21
N GLU A 152 -16.02 3.73 8.25
CA GLU A 152 -16.80 2.61 8.76
C GLU A 152 -17.75 2.03 7.71
N GLU A 153 -18.35 2.90 6.89
CA GLU A 153 -19.23 2.51 5.78
C GLU A 153 -18.45 2.01 4.56
N ALA A 154 -17.21 2.47 4.39
CA ALA A 154 -16.33 2.08 3.30
C ALA A 154 -15.63 0.72 3.52
N ILE A 155 -15.70 0.15 4.73
CA ILE A 155 -15.08 -1.15 5.03
C ILE A 155 -15.86 -2.30 4.39
N ILE A 156 -15.18 -3.04 3.52
CA ILE A 156 -15.67 -4.26 2.90
C ILE A 156 -15.38 -5.42 3.86
N GLN A 157 -16.38 -5.80 4.65
CA GLN A 157 -16.23 -6.81 5.71
C GLN A 157 -15.66 -8.14 5.20
N ASP A 158 -16.19 -8.63 4.09
CA ASP A 158 -15.82 -9.91 3.47
C ASP A 158 -14.79 -9.75 2.34
N PHE A 159 -13.82 -8.83 2.50
CA PHE A 159 -12.79 -8.66 1.48
C PHE A 159 -12.01 -9.99 1.30
N PRO A 160 -11.91 -10.54 0.07
CA PRO A 160 -11.31 -11.85 -0.12
C PRO A 160 -9.83 -11.83 0.27
N ARG A 161 -9.47 -12.67 1.24
CA ARG A 161 -8.10 -12.77 1.74
C ARG A 161 -7.31 -13.72 0.86
N HIS A 162 -6.08 -13.33 0.52
CA HIS A 162 -5.15 -14.26 -0.11
C HIS A 162 -4.78 -15.34 0.91
N PRO A 163 -4.74 -16.63 0.57
CA PRO A 163 -4.05 -17.62 1.40
C PRO A 163 -2.57 -17.27 1.35
N TYR A 164 -2.05 -16.53 2.33
CA TYR A 164 -0.69 -15.96 2.35
C TYR A 164 0.38 -17.06 2.32
N LYS A 165 0.59 -17.71 1.16
CA LYS A 165 1.58 -18.78 0.95
C LYS A 165 3.00 -18.27 1.17
N ALA A 166 3.22 -16.97 0.96
CA ALA A 166 4.46 -16.28 1.25
C ALA A 166 4.88 -16.38 2.74
N ARG A 167 3.97 -16.59 3.72
CA ARG A 167 4.30 -16.75 5.18
C ARG A 167 5.35 -17.81 5.49
N LYS A 168 5.60 -18.74 4.57
CA LYS A 168 6.57 -19.82 4.76
C LYS A 168 8.03 -19.39 4.52
N TRP A 169 8.27 -18.18 4.02
CA TRP A 169 9.63 -17.74 3.68
C TRP A 169 10.28 -16.93 4.82
N PRO A 170 11.60 -17.06 5.05
CA PRO A 170 12.29 -16.39 6.17
C PRO A 170 12.19 -14.85 6.16
N TRP A 171 12.09 -14.24 4.98
CA TRP A 171 12.07 -12.78 4.76
C TRP A 171 10.66 -12.15 4.75
N THR A 172 9.62 -12.97 4.96
CA THR A 172 8.23 -12.50 5.03
C THR A 172 7.97 -11.43 6.10
N PRO A 173 8.64 -11.45 7.27
CA PRO A 173 8.48 -10.40 8.28
C PRO A 173 8.86 -8.99 7.79
N ASP A 174 9.70 -8.81 6.78
CA ASP A 174 10.01 -7.44 6.30
C ASP A 174 8.99 -6.97 5.25
N MET A 175 8.48 -7.91 4.44
CA MET A 175 7.39 -7.69 3.48
C MET A 175 6.05 -7.33 4.14
N TYR A 176 5.79 -7.93 5.31
CA TYR A 176 4.50 -7.95 6.03
C TYR A 176 4.61 -7.38 7.46
N GLY A 177 5.76 -6.78 7.80
CA GLY A 177 6.10 -6.49 9.19
C GLY A 177 6.36 -7.70 10.06
N LYS A 178 7.20 -7.50 11.09
CA LYS A 178 7.36 -8.45 12.19
C LYS A 178 6.04 -8.49 12.95
N VAL A 179 5.06 -9.23 12.44
CA VAL A 179 3.70 -9.18 12.93
C VAL A 179 3.32 -10.53 13.51
N THR A 180 3.25 -10.54 14.84
CA THR A 180 2.65 -11.57 15.68
C THR A 180 1.12 -11.49 15.73
N ASN A 181 0.47 -10.61 14.95
CA ASN A 181 -0.95 -10.28 15.13
C ASN A 181 -1.69 -9.84 13.85
N TRP A 182 -1.55 -10.61 12.77
CA TRP A 182 -2.34 -10.43 11.53
C TRP A 182 -3.84 -10.67 11.74
N ASP A 183 -4.22 -11.33 12.84
CA ASP A 183 -5.61 -11.57 13.23
C ASP A 183 -6.25 -10.38 13.97
N GLN A 184 -5.49 -9.30 14.21
CA GLN A 184 -6.07 -8.05 14.69
C GLN A 184 -6.71 -7.32 13.51
N TYR A 185 -8.01 -7.51 13.36
CA TYR A 185 -8.92 -6.67 12.58
C TYR A 185 -8.66 -5.19 12.83
N TYR A 186 -9.13 -4.36 11.89
CA TYR A 186 -9.26 -2.92 12.09
C TYR A 186 -9.88 -2.63 13.49
N ARG A 187 -9.20 -1.81 14.30
CA ARG A 187 -9.67 -1.36 15.63
C ARG A 187 -9.72 0.16 15.63
N HIS A 188 -10.92 0.72 15.50
CA HIS A 188 -11.14 2.15 15.66
C HIS A 188 -11.05 2.53 17.16
N PRO A 189 -10.31 3.57 17.57
CA PRO A 189 -10.17 3.95 18.98
C PRO A 189 -11.48 4.32 19.69
N LEU A 190 -12.48 4.81 18.94
CA LEU A 190 -13.75 5.29 19.51
C LEU A 190 -14.80 4.20 19.79
N TYR A 191 -14.64 2.97 19.27
CA TYR A 191 -15.66 1.94 19.39
C TYR A 191 -15.05 0.61 19.83
N GLY A 192 -15.39 0.21 21.05
CA GLY A 192 -14.73 -0.83 21.85
C GLY A 192 -14.64 -2.23 21.21
N VAL A 193 -13.74 -3.00 21.83
CA VAL A 193 -13.34 -4.36 21.46
C VAL A 193 -14.54 -5.32 21.41
N PRO A 194 -14.86 -5.96 20.27
CA PRO A 194 -15.61 -7.22 20.30
C PRO A 194 -14.67 -8.29 20.87
N ASN A 195 -15.04 -8.86 22.01
CA ASN A 195 -14.32 -9.94 22.66
C ASN A 195 -14.09 -11.12 21.70
N TYR A 196 -12.87 -11.27 21.19
CA TYR A 196 -12.39 -12.52 20.61
C TYR A 196 -11.26 -13.08 21.48
N PRO A 197 -11.25 -14.40 21.71
CA PRO A 197 -10.33 -15.03 22.64
C PRO A 197 -8.89 -14.90 22.14
N ARG A 198 -8.00 -14.54 23.07
CA ARG A 198 -6.56 -14.56 22.88
C ARG A 198 -6.13 -16.03 22.82
N TRP A 199 -5.52 -16.45 21.71
CA TRP A 199 -4.71 -17.68 21.66
C TRP A 199 -3.27 -17.33 21.98
#